data_AF-A0A0K2YAI0-F1
#
_entry.id   AF-A0A0K2YAI0-F1
#
_cell.length_a   1.000
_cell.length_b   1.000
_cell.length_c   1.000
_cell.angle_alpha   90.00
_cell.angle_beta   90.00
_cell.angle_gamma   90.00
#
_symmetry.space_group_name_H-M   'P 1'
#
loop_
_entity.id
_entity.type
_entity.pdbx_description
1 polymer ?
#
loop_
_entity_poly.entity_id
_entity_poly.type
_entity_poly.pdbx_seq_one_letter_code
_entity_poly.pdbx_strand_id
1 'polypeptide(L)'
;MPFHTRLLGKDKMALYSFIHSLSTNFGSSIFEPVAKELGRANFDRAELQTKSGDKITLEAQEVIQDIMNCLETTANKPDKMHEMTRILEAVRGESRANPITIKPTRVDLRLEKNQSVYLIDLKTAKPNVGEFKGFKRTLLTWMAAFAYDHPHITDIHTLIAIPYNPYAPKPYERWTLTGMLDLKCELMVGEDFWNFVGGEGSYAMLLECFEEVGVQMRGEIDAYFKKFIN
;
A
#
# COMPACT_ATOMS: atom_id res chain seq x y z
N MET A 1 -14.55 17.34 18.97
CA MET A 1 -14.67 18.36 17.91
C MET A 1 -15.82 19.31 18.25
N PRO A 2 -15.56 20.58 18.63
CA PRO A 2 -16.55 21.47 19.26
C PRO A 2 -17.84 21.70 18.45
N PHE A 3 -17.73 21.77 17.11
CA PHE A 3 -18.89 21.92 16.21
C PHE A 3 -19.70 20.63 16.12
N HIS A 4 -19.04 19.51 15.79
CA HIS A 4 -19.69 18.21 15.66
C HIS A 4 -20.33 17.73 16.96
N THR A 5 -19.67 17.93 18.11
CA THR A 5 -20.25 17.54 19.41
C THR A 5 -21.52 18.35 19.74
N ARG A 6 -21.54 19.65 19.43
CA ARG A 6 -22.74 20.49 19.63
C ARG A 6 -23.86 20.19 18.63
N LEU A 7 -23.50 19.79 17.41
CA LEU A 7 -24.47 19.47 16.35
C LEU A 7 -25.06 18.06 16.49
N LEU A 8 -24.24 17.06 16.80
CA LEU A 8 -24.57 15.64 16.67
C LEU A 8 -24.78 14.94 18.01
N GLY A 9 -24.32 15.52 19.12
CA GLY A 9 -24.34 14.88 20.44
C GLY A 9 -23.06 14.11 20.76
N LYS A 10 -22.89 13.70 22.02
CA LYS A 10 -21.72 12.96 22.48
C LYS A 10 -21.75 11.49 22.05
N ASP A 11 -22.94 10.91 21.97
CA ASP A 11 -23.24 9.57 21.49
C ASP A 11 -22.69 9.33 20.08
N LYS A 12 -23.06 10.17 19.11
CA LYS A 12 -22.62 10.05 17.72
C LYS A 12 -21.13 10.29 17.58
N MET A 13 -20.58 11.18 18.41
CA MET A 13 -19.14 11.44 18.44
C MET A 13 -18.34 10.26 18.99
N ALA A 14 -18.87 9.54 19.99
CA ALA A 14 -18.23 8.34 20.52
C ALA A 14 -18.20 7.23 19.46
N LEU A 15 -19.33 7.01 18.76
CA LEU A 15 -19.40 6.07 17.65
C LEU A 15 -18.41 6.42 16.54
N TYR A 16 -18.39 7.67 16.08
CA TYR A 16 -17.44 8.14 15.07
C TYR A 16 -16.00 7.91 15.51
N SER A 17 -15.65 8.27 16.75
CA SER A 17 -14.28 8.14 17.27
C SER A 17 -13.85 6.68 17.37
N PHE A 18 -14.77 5.79 17.76
CA PHE A 18 -14.53 4.35 17.80
C PHE A 18 -14.26 3.78 16.41
N ILE A 19 -15.14 4.06 15.44
CA ILE A 19 -14.96 3.59 14.05
C ILE A 19 -13.68 4.14 13.45
N HIS A 20 -13.41 5.44 13.63
CA HIS A 20 -12.19 6.07 13.15
C HIS A 20 -10.95 5.41 13.76
N SER A 21 -10.95 5.15 15.08
CA SER A 21 -9.85 4.45 15.76
C SER A 21 -9.61 3.06 15.18
N LEU A 22 -10.68 2.28 14.94
CA LEU A 22 -10.58 0.98 14.29
C LEU A 22 -9.98 1.11 12.88
N SER A 23 -10.52 1.99 12.04
CA SER A 23 -10.01 2.23 10.69
C SER A 23 -8.53 2.61 10.66
N THR A 24 -8.07 3.43 11.61
CA THR A 24 -6.64 3.83 11.67
C THR A 24 -5.74 2.73 12.22
N ASN A 25 -6.21 1.93 13.18
CA ASN A 25 -5.40 0.89 13.82
C ASN A 25 -5.32 -0.39 12.99
N PHE A 26 -6.33 -0.66 12.16
CA PHE A 26 -6.40 -1.90 11.38
C PHE A 26 -5.21 -2.09 10.43
N GLY A 27 -4.63 -1.01 9.90
CA GLY A 27 -3.47 -1.10 8.99
C GLY A 27 -2.33 -1.90 9.59
N SER A 28 -1.67 -1.32 10.59
CA SER A 28 -0.49 -1.92 11.21
C SER A 28 -0.81 -3.04 12.20
N SER A 29 -1.98 -3.00 12.84
CA SER A 29 -2.30 -3.96 13.92
C SER A 29 -2.97 -5.23 13.41
N ILE A 30 -3.62 -5.20 12.23
CA ILE A 30 -4.39 -6.32 11.70
C ILE A 30 -3.94 -6.68 10.29
N PHE A 31 -4.06 -5.76 9.33
CA PHE A 31 -3.85 -6.07 7.91
C PHE A 31 -2.40 -6.45 7.60
N GLU A 32 -1.43 -5.72 8.14
CA GLU A 32 0.00 -6.05 7.99
C GLU A 32 0.32 -7.46 8.54
N PRO A 33 0.06 -7.79 9.83
CA PRO A 33 0.26 -9.13 10.36
C PRO A 33 -0.43 -10.23 9.57
N VAL A 34 -1.71 -10.04 9.22
CA VAL A 34 -2.49 -11.02 8.45
C VAL A 34 -1.87 -11.26 7.07
N ALA A 35 -1.49 -10.19 6.36
CA ALA A 35 -0.86 -10.30 5.06
C ALA A 35 0.50 -11.02 5.15
N LYS A 36 1.27 -10.80 6.21
CA LYS A 36 2.51 -11.54 6.45
C LYS A 36 2.26 -13.03 6.66
N GLU A 37 1.31 -13.39 7.53
CA GLU A 37 1.04 -14.80 7.84
C GLU A 37 0.48 -15.55 6.63
N LEU A 38 -0.42 -14.94 5.86
CA LEU A 38 -0.88 -15.49 4.57
C LEU A 38 0.27 -15.60 3.57
N GLY A 39 1.12 -14.57 3.48
CA GLY A 39 2.26 -14.54 2.56
C GLY A 39 3.27 -15.65 2.84
N ARG A 40 3.52 -16.00 4.11
CA ARG A 40 4.43 -17.10 4.50
C ARG A 40 4.03 -18.47 3.94
N ALA A 41 2.75 -18.68 3.67
CA ALA A 41 2.27 -19.94 3.10
C ALA A 41 2.53 -20.05 1.59
N ASN A 42 2.62 -18.91 0.88
CA ASN A 42 2.64 -18.88 -0.58
C ASN A 42 3.90 -18.27 -1.22
N PHE A 43 4.73 -17.59 -0.43
CA PHE A 43 5.94 -16.89 -0.85
C PHE A 43 7.16 -17.44 -0.11
N ASP A 44 8.31 -17.41 -0.77
CA ASP A 44 9.59 -17.86 -0.19
C ASP A 44 10.00 -16.99 1.00
N ARG A 45 9.60 -15.71 0.96
CA ARG A 45 9.84 -14.75 2.03
C ARG A 45 8.67 -13.78 2.17
N ALA A 46 8.30 -13.48 3.43
CA ALA A 46 7.30 -12.48 3.78
C ALA A 46 7.74 -11.69 5.02
N GLU A 47 8.00 -10.39 4.85
CA GLU A 47 8.53 -9.50 5.88
C GLU A 47 7.74 -8.20 5.96
N LEU A 48 7.59 -7.68 7.17
CA LEU A 48 6.90 -6.42 7.43
C LEU A 48 7.89 -5.29 7.67
N GLN A 49 7.48 -4.08 7.33
CA GLN A 49 8.17 -2.84 7.66
C GLN A 49 9.65 -2.90 7.23
N THR A 50 9.96 -3.37 6.02
CA THR A 50 11.34 -3.52 5.56
C THR A 50 11.90 -2.20 5.02
N LYS A 51 13.24 -2.08 4.96
CA LYS A 51 13.88 -1.00 4.21
C LYS A 51 14.01 -1.44 2.75
N SER A 52 13.66 -0.56 1.81
CA SER A 52 13.95 -0.76 0.39
C SER A 52 15.42 -0.49 0.05
N GLY A 53 16.09 0.35 0.83
CA GLY A 53 17.50 0.73 0.66
C GLY A 53 17.69 2.18 1.10
N ASP A 54 18.92 2.66 1.15
CA ASP A 54 19.24 4.06 1.50
C ASP A 54 20.10 4.78 0.46
N LYS A 55 20.38 4.13 -0.68
CA LYS A 55 21.20 4.67 -1.76
C LYS A 55 20.56 4.46 -3.11
N ILE A 56 20.73 5.45 -3.98
CA ILE A 56 20.46 5.35 -5.41
C ILE A 56 21.60 6.04 -6.18
N THR A 57 21.68 5.82 -7.48
CA THR A 57 22.58 6.59 -8.36
C THR A 57 21.98 7.96 -8.67
N LEU A 58 22.82 8.95 -8.97
CA LEU A 58 22.35 10.25 -9.46
C LEU A 58 21.44 10.12 -10.69
N GLU A 59 21.85 9.28 -11.65
CA GLU A 59 21.11 9.02 -12.88
C GLU A 59 19.71 8.45 -12.61
N ALA A 60 19.58 7.48 -11.71
CA ALA A 60 18.27 6.98 -11.28
C ALA A 60 17.40 8.07 -10.65
N GLN A 61 17.97 9.03 -9.91
CA GLN A 61 17.21 10.16 -9.38
C GLN A 61 16.66 11.06 -10.50
N GLU A 62 17.49 11.34 -11.51
CA GLU A 62 17.11 12.12 -12.69
C GLU A 62 16.02 11.41 -13.49
N VAL A 63 16.18 10.11 -13.75
CA VAL A 63 15.17 9.28 -14.42
C VAL A 63 13.84 9.25 -13.65
N ILE A 64 13.87 9.12 -12.32
CA ILE A 64 12.65 9.19 -11.49
C ILE A 64 11.99 10.56 -11.65
N GLN A 65 12.77 11.65 -11.61
CA GLN A 65 12.23 13.00 -11.76
C GLN A 65 11.62 13.22 -13.16
N ASP A 66 12.26 12.72 -14.20
CA ASP A 66 11.76 12.79 -15.57
C ASP A 66 10.46 12.01 -15.75
N ILE A 67 10.38 10.79 -15.22
CA ILE A 67 9.13 10.00 -15.21
C ILE A 67 8.01 10.80 -14.53
N MET A 68 8.29 11.35 -13.34
CA MET A 68 7.32 12.17 -12.61
C MET A 68 6.86 13.38 -13.42
N ASN A 69 7.79 14.13 -14.03
CA ASN A 69 7.46 15.29 -14.86
C ASN A 69 6.56 14.91 -16.05
N CYS A 70 6.85 13.80 -16.72
CA CYS A 70 6.06 13.30 -17.85
C CYS A 70 4.63 12.91 -17.44
N LEU A 71 4.47 12.27 -16.28
CA LEU A 71 3.14 11.90 -15.76
C LEU A 71 2.33 13.12 -15.33
N GLU A 72 2.98 14.10 -14.70
CA GLU A 72 2.31 15.32 -14.23
C GLU A 72 1.84 16.23 -15.37
N THR A 73 2.56 16.26 -16.49
CA THR A 73 2.18 17.01 -17.70
C THR A 73 1.16 16.25 -18.55
N THR A 74 0.78 15.02 -18.17
CA THR A 74 -0.05 14.10 -18.96
C THR A 74 0.51 13.84 -20.37
N ALA A 75 1.80 14.08 -20.58
CA ALA A 75 2.47 13.85 -21.85
C ALA A 75 2.49 12.35 -22.18
N ASN A 76 2.62 11.51 -21.15
CA ASN A 76 2.61 10.06 -21.24
C ASN A 76 1.61 9.45 -20.26
N LYS A 77 1.14 8.24 -20.56
CA LYS A 77 0.41 7.38 -19.61
C LYS A 77 1.42 6.61 -18.77
N PRO A 78 1.08 6.26 -17.51
CA PRO A 78 1.94 5.41 -16.69
C PRO A 78 2.10 4.04 -17.33
N ASP A 79 3.33 3.55 -17.35
CA ASP A 79 3.72 2.23 -17.88
C ASP A 79 4.77 1.64 -16.95
N LYS A 80 4.33 0.71 -16.09
CA LYS A 80 5.19 0.16 -15.04
C LYS A 80 6.43 -0.53 -15.59
N MET A 81 6.28 -1.26 -16.70
CA MET A 81 7.37 -2.06 -17.27
C MET A 81 8.42 -1.18 -17.92
N HIS A 82 7.98 -0.14 -18.64
CA HIS A 82 8.89 0.83 -19.25
C HIS A 82 9.66 1.64 -18.19
N GLU A 83 8.94 2.13 -17.17
CA GLU A 83 9.55 2.87 -16.07
C GLU A 83 10.56 2.03 -15.28
N MET A 84 10.23 0.76 -15.00
CA MET A 84 11.13 -0.17 -14.35
C MET A 84 12.41 -0.37 -15.15
N THR A 85 12.28 -0.61 -16.46
CA THR A 85 13.43 -0.81 -17.35
C THR A 85 14.38 0.39 -17.29
N ARG A 86 13.85 1.61 -17.45
CA ARG A 86 14.65 2.84 -17.38
C ARG A 86 15.37 3.02 -16.03
N ILE A 87 14.70 2.72 -14.92
CA ILE A 87 15.29 2.83 -13.59
C ILE A 87 16.38 1.79 -13.40
N LEU A 88 16.15 0.53 -13.80
CA LEU A 88 17.15 -0.52 -13.67
C LEU A 88 18.40 -0.25 -14.50
N GLU A 89 18.23 0.27 -15.71
CA GLU A 89 19.35 0.72 -16.57
C GLU A 89 20.16 1.81 -15.86
N ALA A 90 19.50 2.85 -15.37
CA ALA A 90 20.16 3.95 -14.66
C ALA A 90 20.89 3.51 -13.38
N VAL A 91 20.29 2.64 -12.57
CA VAL A 91 20.90 2.12 -11.34
C VAL A 91 22.15 1.26 -11.62
N ARG A 92 22.17 0.57 -12.77
CA ARG A 92 23.23 -0.37 -13.15
C ARG A 92 24.25 0.22 -14.12
N GLY A 93 24.04 1.46 -14.55
CA GLY A 93 24.93 2.21 -15.41
C GLY A 93 26.25 2.59 -14.75
N GLU A 94 27.07 3.33 -15.49
CA GLU A 94 28.41 3.77 -15.07
C GLU A 94 28.37 4.67 -13.81
N SER A 95 27.24 5.36 -13.59
CA SER A 95 27.02 6.25 -12.46
C SER A 95 26.89 5.53 -11.10
N ARG A 96 26.89 4.19 -11.08
CA ARG A 96 26.79 3.38 -9.86
C ARG A 96 27.89 3.65 -8.83
N ALA A 97 29.08 4.05 -9.29
CA ALA A 97 30.22 4.37 -8.42
C ALA A 97 30.00 5.63 -7.57
N ASN A 98 29.03 6.49 -7.92
CA ASN A 98 28.74 7.75 -7.22
C ASN A 98 27.30 7.76 -6.67
N PRO A 99 27.02 7.00 -5.60
CA PRO A 99 25.68 6.96 -5.03
C PRO A 99 25.35 8.25 -4.26
N ILE A 100 24.07 8.58 -4.23
CA ILE A 100 23.49 9.56 -3.33
C ILE A 100 22.72 8.84 -2.22
N THR A 101 22.75 9.41 -1.01
CA THR A 101 22.00 8.89 0.13
C THR A 101 20.59 9.48 0.13
N ILE A 102 19.60 8.62 0.30
CA ILE A 102 18.19 8.98 0.40
C ILE A 102 17.59 8.39 1.68
N LYS A 103 16.38 8.82 2.04
CA LYS A 103 15.65 8.29 3.19
C LYS A 103 14.22 7.88 2.79
N PRO A 104 14.05 6.75 2.09
CA PRO A 104 12.73 6.27 1.71
C PRO A 104 11.89 5.93 2.94
N THR A 105 10.56 5.96 2.77
CA THR A 105 9.64 5.35 3.73
C THR A 105 9.87 3.84 3.80
N ARG A 106 9.42 3.21 4.89
CA ARG A 106 9.49 1.76 5.03
C ARG A 106 8.46 1.10 4.12
N VAL A 107 8.80 -0.07 3.60
CA VAL A 107 7.91 -0.93 2.85
C VAL A 107 7.07 -1.71 3.84
N ASP A 108 5.74 -1.56 3.80
CA ASP A 108 4.86 -2.20 4.78
C ASP A 108 4.92 -3.73 4.68
N LEU A 109 4.91 -4.26 3.46
CA LEU A 109 5.03 -5.69 3.19
C LEU A 109 5.99 -5.96 2.02
N ARG A 110 7.02 -6.77 2.27
CA ARG A 110 7.93 -7.34 1.26
C ARG A 110 7.62 -8.82 1.09
N LEU A 111 7.34 -9.22 -0.15
CA LEU A 111 7.15 -10.62 -0.53
C LEU A 111 8.18 -11.02 -1.59
N GLU A 112 8.68 -12.25 -1.54
CA GLU A 112 9.60 -12.78 -2.55
C GLU A 112 9.15 -14.16 -3.01
N LYS A 113 9.14 -14.39 -4.32
CA LYS A 113 8.82 -15.68 -4.92
C LYS A 113 9.50 -15.83 -6.26
N ASN A 114 10.20 -16.94 -6.49
CA ASN A 114 10.79 -17.26 -7.80
C ASN A 114 11.63 -16.11 -8.41
N GLN A 115 12.44 -15.42 -7.59
CA GLN A 115 13.26 -14.23 -7.96
C GLN A 115 12.47 -12.93 -8.20
N SER A 116 11.14 -12.96 -8.18
CA SER A 116 10.30 -11.78 -8.16
C SER A 116 10.22 -11.21 -6.75
N VAL A 117 10.39 -9.89 -6.62
CA VAL A 117 10.24 -9.16 -5.36
C VAL A 117 9.07 -8.21 -5.46
N TYR A 118 8.17 -8.25 -4.47
CA TYR A 118 7.04 -7.35 -4.33
C TYR A 118 7.25 -6.45 -3.12
N LEU A 119 7.29 -5.15 -3.34
CA LEU A 119 7.38 -4.11 -2.31
C LEU A 119 6.05 -3.37 -2.27
N ILE A 120 5.29 -3.57 -1.19
CA ILE A 120 3.88 -3.20 -1.11
C ILE A 120 3.69 -2.12 -0.05
N ASP A 121 3.03 -1.03 -0.44
CA ASP A 121 2.56 0.04 0.45
C ASP A 121 1.08 -0.19 0.78
N LEU A 122 0.73 -0.41 2.05
CA LEU A 122 -0.63 -0.72 2.48
C LEU A 122 -1.38 0.56 2.85
N LYS A 123 -2.53 0.79 2.21
CA LYS A 123 -3.39 1.95 2.48
C LYS A 123 -4.74 1.52 3.06
N THR A 124 -5.01 1.97 4.28
CA THR A 124 -6.26 1.70 5.00
C THR A 124 -7.41 2.63 4.63
N ALA A 125 -7.12 3.80 4.06
CA ALA A 125 -8.12 4.75 3.63
C ALA A 125 -8.04 4.97 2.12
N LYS A 126 -9.17 5.39 1.53
CA LYS A 126 -9.18 5.89 0.15
C LYS A 126 -8.17 7.05 0.08
N PRO A 127 -7.12 6.95 -0.75
CA PRO A 127 -6.18 8.03 -0.86
C PRO A 127 -6.78 9.21 -1.63
N ASN A 128 -6.32 10.41 -1.31
CA ASN A 128 -6.75 11.63 -1.99
C ASN A 128 -6.01 11.79 -3.32
N VAL A 129 -6.64 12.46 -4.30
CA VAL A 129 -6.04 12.72 -5.63
C VAL A 129 -4.64 13.35 -5.54
N GLY A 130 -4.44 14.26 -4.58
CA GLY A 130 -3.15 14.92 -4.36
C GLY A 130 -2.04 14.01 -3.85
N GLU A 131 -2.36 12.85 -3.28
CA GLU A 131 -1.39 11.95 -2.65
C GLU A 131 -0.73 11.00 -3.67
N PHE A 132 -1.36 10.78 -4.83
CA PHE A 132 -0.85 9.83 -5.85
C PHE A 132 0.52 10.19 -6.40
N LYS A 133 0.85 11.49 -6.48
CA LYS A 133 2.20 11.92 -6.84
C LYS A 133 3.25 11.45 -5.83
N GLY A 134 2.90 11.56 -4.54
CA GLY A 134 3.74 11.07 -3.46
C GLY A 134 3.94 9.57 -3.55
N PHE A 135 2.85 8.80 -3.73
CA PHE A 135 2.97 7.35 -3.84
C PHE A 135 3.77 6.91 -5.04
N LYS A 136 3.51 7.48 -6.24
CA LYS A 136 4.28 7.13 -7.44
C LYS A 136 5.77 7.34 -7.22
N ARG A 137 6.17 8.49 -6.67
CA ARG A 137 7.56 8.78 -6.32
C ARG A 137 8.14 7.76 -5.33
N THR A 138 7.39 7.40 -4.29
CA THR A 138 7.77 6.36 -3.33
C THR A 138 8.00 5.02 -4.03
N LEU A 139 7.08 4.56 -4.87
CA LEU A 139 7.19 3.29 -5.59
C LEU A 139 8.41 3.24 -6.50
N LEU A 140 8.69 4.31 -7.24
CA LEU A 140 9.86 4.40 -8.12
C LEU A 140 11.17 4.47 -7.31
N THR A 141 11.17 5.22 -6.21
CA THR A 141 12.32 5.37 -5.32
C THR A 141 12.66 4.06 -4.60
N TRP A 142 11.65 3.33 -4.13
CA TRP A 142 11.83 2.00 -3.54
C TRP A 142 12.45 1.03 -4.53
N MET A 143 11.97 1.02 -5.78
CA MET A 143 12.52 0.17 -6.82
C MET A 143 14.00 0.48 -7.07
N ALA A 144 14.35 1.75 -7.25
CA ALA A 144 15.73 2.16 -7.48
C ALA A 144 16.65 1.80 -6.30
N ALA A 145 16.21 2.08 -5.07
CA ALA A 145 16.98 1.77 -3.86
C ALA A 145 17.20 0.27 -3.68
N PHE A 146 16.14 -0.51 -3.92
CA PHE A 146 16.20 -1.95 -3.79
C PHE A 146 17.11 -2.59 -4.83
N ALA A 147 17.00 -2.14 -6.09
CA ALA A 147 17.86 -2.58 -7.18
C ALA A 147 19.34 -2.23 -6.95
N TYR A 148 19.62 -1.10 -6.30
CA TYR A 148 20.99 -0.68 -5.98
C TYR A 148 21.66 -1.65 -5.00
N ASP A 149 20.93 -2.01 -3.92
CA ASP A 149 21.40 -2.95 -2.89
C ASP A 149 21.40 -4.41 -3.39
N HIS A 150 20.49 -4.76 -4.32
CA HIS A 150 20.31 -6.12 -4.84
C HIS A 150 20.46 -6.17 -6.37
N PRO A 151 21.68 -5.95 -6.91
CA PRO A 151 21.89 -5.75 -8.35
C PRO A 151 21.54 -6.94 -9.25
N HIS A 152 21.46 -8.14 -8.67
CA HIS A 152 21.12 -9.37 -9.36
C HIS A 152 19.61 -9.56 -9.57
N ILE A 153 18.78 -8.80 -8.84
CA ILE A 153 17.32 -8.89 -8.94
C ILE A 153 16.83 -7.94 -10.04
N THR A 154 16.19 -8.48 -11.06
CA THR A 154 15.62 -7.73 -12.20
C THR A 154 14.12 -7.57 -12.13
N ASP A 155 13.43 -8.46 -11.43
CA ASP A 155 11.97 -8.49 -11.39
C ASP A 155 11.47 -7.90 -10.06
N ILE A 156 11.26 -6.59 -10.07
CA ILE A 156 10.91 -5.80 -8.89
C ILE A 156 9.58 -5.11 -9.13
N HIS A 157 8.57 -5.49 -8.35
CA HIS A 157 7.24 -4.89 -8.39
C HIS A 157 7.05 -4.01 -7.18
N THR A 158 6.81 -2.71 -7.41
CA THR A 158 6.37 -1.78 -6.37
C THR A 158 4.91 -1.40 -6.63
N LEU A 159 4.04 -1.61 -5.63
CA LEU A 159 2.60 -1.38 -5.77
C LEU A 159 1.96 -0.90 -4.46
N ILE A 160 0.75 -0.35 -4.60
CA ILE A 160 -0.13 -0.01 -3.48
C ILE A 160 -1.16 -1.13 -3.33
N ALA A 161 -1.41 -1.54 -2.09
CA ALA A 161 -2.50 -2.44 -1.76
C ALA A 161 -3.50 -1.75 -0.83
N ILE A 162 -4.79 -1.89 -1.14
CA ILE A 162 -5.89 -1.42 -0.30
C ILE A 162 -6.62 -2.68 0.20
N PRO A 163 -6.60 -2.99 1.51
CA PRO A 163 -7.14 -4.24 2.04
C PRO A 163 -8.64 -4.46 1.83
N TYR A 164 -9.41 -3.44 1.49
CA TYR A 164 -10.84 -3.57 1.25
C TYR A 164 -11.33 -2.53 0.23
N ASN A 165 -12.46 -2.83 -0.41
CA ASN A 165 -13.12 -1.88 -1.29
C ASN A 165 -14.18 -1.07 -0.49
N PRO A 166 -13.98 0.23 -0.23
CA PRO A 166 -14.97 1.04 0.49
C PRO A 166 -16.30 1.22 -0.25
N TYR A 167 -16.36 0.86 -1.54
CA TYR A 167 -17.56 0.94 -2.38
C TYR A 167 -18.28 -0.40 -2.54
N ALA A 168 -17.79 -1.46 -1.89
CA ALA A 168 -18.37 -2.79 -2.01
C ALA A 168 -19.91 -2.77 -1.79
N PRO A 169 -20.68 -3.52 -2.60
CA PRO A 169 -20.25 -4.47 -3.63
C PRO A 169 -19.96 -3.82 -5.01
N LYS A 170 -20.05 -2.49 -5.15
CA LYS A 170 -19.74 -1.83 -6.42
C LYS A 170 -18.24 -1.93 -6.71
N PRO A 171 -17.83 -2.00 -8.00
CA PRO A 171 -16.41 -1.98 -8.35
C PRO A 171 -15.70 -0.75 -7.80
N TYR A 172 -14.43 -0.90 -7.44
CA TYR A 172 -13.62 0.22 -6.96
C TYR A 172 -13.47 1.28 -8.07
N GLU A 173 -13.82 2.53 -7.75
CA GLU A 173 -13.73 3.63 -8.70
C GLU A 173 -12.28 4.07 -8.94
N ARG A 174 -11.75 3.70 -10.11
CA ARG A 174 -10.36 3.91 -10.51
C ARG A 174 -10.05 5.30 -11.08
N TRP A 175 -11.04 6.12 -11.40
CA TRP A 175 -10.86 7.38 -12.17
C TRP A 175 -10.06 8.46 -11.42
N THR A 176 -10.05 8.44 -10.09
CA THR A 176 -9.20 9.35 -9.29
C THR A 176 -7.70 9.00 -9.35
N LEU A 177 -7.37 7.81 -9.85
CA LEU A 177 -6.01 7.26 -9.92
C LEU A 177 -5.40 7.35 -11.32
N THR A 178 -6.23 7.59 -12.33
CA THR A 178 -5.80 7.56 -13.74
C THR A 178 -4.90 8.75 -14.02
N GLY A 179 -3.65 8.48 -14.43
CA GLY A 179 -2.67 9.48 -14.83
C GLY A 179 -1.32 9.34 -14.12
N MET A 180 -1.30 8.88 -12.85
CA MET A 180 -0.06 8.70 -12.09
C MET A 180 0.36 7.24 -11.92
N LEU A 181 -0.60 6.33 -11.79
CA LEU A 181 -0.34 4.92 -11.51
C LEU A 181 -0.82 4.03 -12.66
N ASP A 182 -0.04 3.02 -12.99
CA ASP A 182 -0.47 1.91 -13.83
C ASP A 182 -1.33 0.97 -12.99
N LEU A 183 -2.64 1.16 -13.05
CA LEU A 183 -3.59 0.48 -12.15
C LEU A 183 -3.66 -1.02 -12.32
N LYS A 184 -3.08 -1.58 -13.39
CA LYS A 184 -3.00 -3.03 -13.58
C LYS A 184 -1.84 -3.64 -12.81
N CYS A 185 -0.75 -2.88 -12.65
CA CYS A 185 0.50 -3.38 -12.07
C CYS A 185 0.81 -2.78 -10.70
N GLU A 186 0.27 -1.60 -10.38
CA GLU A 186 0.63 -0.80 -9.21
C GLU A 186 -0.50 -0.64 -8.18
N LEU A 187 -1.65 -1.30 -8.40
CA LEU A 187 -2.78 -1.27 -7.46
C LEU A 187 -3.44 -2.64 -7.34
N MET A 188 -3.59 -3.10 -6.09
CA MET A 188 -4.46 -4.21 -5.73
C MET A 188 -5.48 -3.76 -4.68
N VAL A 189 -6.75 -4.16 -4.81
CA VAL A 189 -7.82 -3.75 -3.90
C VAL A 189 -8.63 -4.95 -3.44
N GLY A 190 -8.82 -5.09 -2.12
CA GLY A 190 -9.65 -6.11 -1.50
C GLY A 190 -9.24 -7.50 -1.96
N GLU A 191 -10.15 -8.17 -2.66
CA GLU A 191 -9.97 -9.52 -3.17
C GLU A 191 -8.69 -9.71 -3.99
N ASP A 192 -8.36 -8.78 -4.89
CA ASP A 192 -7.16 -8.86 -5.72
C ASP A 192 -5.89 -8.97 -4.86
N PHE A 193 -5.83 -8.19 -3.78
CA PHE A 193 -4.69 -8.18 -2.86
C PHE A 193 -4.64 -9.46 -2.02
N TRP A 194 -5.76 -9.80 -1.36
CA TRP A 194 -5.78 -10.93 -0.43
C TRP A 194 -5.61 -12.27 -1.14
N ASN A 195 -6.18 -12.43 -2.34
CA ASN A 195 -5.99 -13.64 -3.12
C ASN A 195 -4.58 -13.71 -3.72
N PHE A 196 -3.96 -12.57 -4.05
CA PHE A 196 -2.55 -12.55 -4.45
C PHE A 196 -1.61 -13.01 -3.31
N VAL A 197 -1.86 -12.55 -2.08
CA VAL A 197 -1.01 -12.88 -0.92
C VAL A 197 -1.29 -14.28 -0.37
N GLY A 198 -2.56 -14.61 -0.15
CA GLY A 198 -3.01 -15.82 0.53
C GLY A 198 -3.46 -16.97 -0.38
N GLY A 199 -3.59 -16.72 -1.69
CA GLY A 199 -4.16 -17.67 -2.64
C GLY A 199 -5.67 -17.49 -2.80
N GLU A 200 -6.24 -18.14 -3.83
CA GLU A 200 -7.66 -18.05 -4.15
C GLU A 200 -8.56 -18.38 -2.95
N GLY A 201 -9.58 -17.56 -2.71
CA GLY A 201 -10.51 -17.70 -1.58
C GLY A 201 -10.06 -17.05 -0.26
N SER A 202 -8.83 -16.54 -0.18
CA SER A 202 -8.33 -15.89 1.04
C SER A 202 -9.14 -14.70 1.47
N TYR A 203 -9.63 -13.89 0.53
CA TYR A 203 -10.47 -12.75 0.87
C TYR A 203 -11.78 -13.17 1.55
N ALA A 204 -12.45 -14.19 1.01
CA ALA A 204 -13.69 -14.71 1.58
C ALA A 204 -13.46 -15.31 2.97
N MET A 205 -12.41 -16.12 3.13
CA MET A 205 -12.00 -16.68 4.42
C MET A 205 -11.77 -15.58 5.47
N LEU A 206 -11.09 -14.49 5.09
CA LEU A 206 -10.88 -13.37 6.01
C LEU A 206 -12.19 -12.71 6.41
N LEU A 207 -13.12 -12.49 5.48
CA LEU A 207 -14.43 -11.93 5.80
C LEU A 207 -15.21 -12.81 6.79
N GLU A 208 -15.18 -14.14 6.61
CA GLU A 208 -15.79 -15.10 7.53
C GLU A 208 -15.16 -15.01 8.93
N CYS A 209 -13.82 -14.93 9.02
CA CYS A 209 -13.13 -14.76 10.30
C CYS A 209 -13.54 -13.44 11.01
N PHE A 210 -13.66 -12.34 10.26
CA PHE A 210 -14.09 -11.06 10.81
C PHE A 210 -15.55 -11.11 11.30
N GLU A 211 -16.43 -11.82 10.58
CA GLU A 211 -17.82 -12.01 10.97
C GLU A 211 -17.93 -12.85 12.26
N GLU A 212 -17.21 -13.96 12.34
CA GLU A 212 -17.20 -14.84 13.51
C GLU A 212 -16.73 -14.08 14.77
N VAL A 213 -15.60 -13.38 14.69
CA VAL A 213 -15.08 -12.54 15.78
C VAL A 213 -16.07 -11.42 16.12
N GLY A 214 -16.69 -10.81 15.11
CA GLY A 214 -17.70 -9.77 15.29
C GLY A 214 -18.92 -10.24 16.09
N VAL A 215 -19.37 -11.48 15.87
CA VAL A 215 -20.47 -12.11 16.65
C VAL A 215 -20.04 -12.32 18.10
N GLN A 216 -18.84 -12.85 18.34
CA GLN A 216 -18.32 -13.10 19.69
C GLN A 216 -18.16 -11.80 20.49
N MET A 217 -17.63 -10.75 19.86
CA MET A 217 -17.37 -9.46 20.50
C MET A 217 -18.61 -8.58 20.66
N ARG A 218 -19.78 -8.98 20.12
CA ARG A 218 -20.96 -8.10 20.04
C ARG A 218 -21.39 -7.59 21.41
N GLY A 219 -21.40 -8.46 22.42
CA GLY A 219 -21.80 -8.10 23.79
C GLY A 219 -20.88 -7.04 24.41
N GLU A 220 -19.57 -7.12 24.18
CA GLU A 220 -18.58 -6.16 24.67
C GLU A 220 -18.71 -4.80 23.97
N ILE A 221 -18.90 -4.82 22.64
CA ILE A 221 -19.11 -3.61 21.84
C ILE A 221 -20.38 -2.89 22.30
N ASP A 222 -21.49 -3.62 22.46
CA ASP A 222 -22.76 -3.06 22.91
C ASP A 222 -22.64 -2.48 24.34
N ALA A 223 -21.93 -3.16 25.24
CA ALA A 223 -21.69 -2.69 26.61
C ALA A 223 -20.83 -1.41 26.65
N TYR A 224 -19.85 -1.28 25.75
CA TYR A 224 -19.05 -0.07 25.61
C TYR A 224 -19.91 1.14 25.21
N PHE A 225 -20.76 0.97 24.19
CA PHE A 225 -21.57 2.08 23.66
C PHE A 225 -22.71 2.53 24.57
N LYS A 226 -23.23 1.65 25.44
CA LYS A 226 -24.22 2.02 26.45
C LYS A 226 -23.79 3.18 27.36
N LYS A 227 -22.48 3.40 27.54
CA LYS A 227 -21.92 4.50 28.35
C LYS A 227 -22.19 5.90 27.79
N PHE A 228 -22.60 5.99 26.52
CA PHE A 228 -22.77 7.26 25.81
C PHE A 228 -24.24 7.60 25.49
N ILE A 229 -25.22 6.81 25.97
CA ILE A 229 -26.67 6.97 25.67
C ILE A 229 -27.34 8.08 26.54
N ASN A 230 -26.56 8.96 27.20
CA ASN A 230 -27.09 10.05 28.03
C ASN A 230 -26.99 11.42 27.37
#